data_AF-A0A178YT72-F1
#
_entry.id   AF-A0A178YT72-F1
#
_cell.length_a   1.000
_cell.length_b   1.000
_cell.length_c   1.000
_cell.angle_alpha   90.00
_cell.angle_beta   90.00
_cell.angle_gamma   90.00
#
_symmetry.space_group_name_H-M   'P 1'
#
loop_
_entity.id
_entity.type
_entity.pdbx_description
1 polymer ?
#
loop_
_entity_poly.entity_id
_entity_poly.type
_entity_poly.pdbx_seq_one_letter_code
_entity_poly.pdbx_strand_id
1 'polypeptide(L)'
;MSDEAALARDTNKFESRYLDWLIGPYREDEALYRERSPLFQAERLFKPVIFFHGDEEAVVPPSQTEAIVAALRRSGRPVGYFLYAIEVLELA
;
A
#
# COMPACT_ATOMS: atom_id res chain seq x y z
N MET A 1 0.54 -0.18 -2.85
CA MET A 1 -0.28 -1.41 -2.74
C MET A 1 -0.83 -1.47 -1.33
N SER A 2 -1.85 -0.65 -1.08
CA SER A 2 -2.06 0.09 0.15
C SER A 2 -3.39 -0.25 0.83
N ASP A 3 -3.61 0.32 2.02
CA ASP A 3 -4.94 0.52 2.60
C ASP A 3 -5.65 1.66 1.84
N GLU A 4 -6.65 1.32 1.03
CA GLU A 4 -7.42 2.28 0.24
C GLU A 4 -8.25 3.20 1.12
N ALA A 5 -8.63 2.78 2.32
CA ALA A 5 -9.32 3.67 3.26
C ALA A 5 -8.37 4.74 3.80
N ALA A 6 -7.11 4.37 4.10
CA ALA A 6 -6.07 5.34 4.45
C ALA A 6 -5.80 6.31 3.30
N LEU A 7 -5.70 5.78 2.07
CA LEU A 7 -5.48 6.60 0.87
C LEU A 7 -6.66 7.55 0.59
N ALA A 8 -7.91 7.13 0.79
CA ALA A 8 -9.09 7.98 0.63
C ALA A 8 -9.14 9.12 1.68
N ARG A 9 -8.59 8.91 2.87
CA ARG A 9 -8.57 9.90 3.95
C ARG A 9 -7.40 10.88 3.86
N ASP A 10 -6.23 10.40 3.44
CA ASP A 10 -4.96 11.13 3.58
C ASP A 10 -4.41 11.70 2.25
N THR A 11 -5.12 11.52 1.12
CA THR A 11 -4.67 12.03 -0.18
C THR A 11 -4.80 13.56 -0.30
N ASN A 12 -3.85 14.16 -1.04
CA ASN A 12 -3.87 15.57 -1.41
C ASN A 12 -5.16 15.91 -2.21
N LYS A 13 -5.58 17.17 -2.22
CA LYS A 13 -6.78 17.68 -2.90
C LYS A 13 -6.94 17.19 -4.35
N PHE A 14 -5.85 16.89 -5.06
CA PHE A 14 -5.86 16.34 -6.42
C PHE A 14 -6.34 14.89 -6.53
N GLU A 15 -6.08 14.04 -5.52
CA GLU A 15 -6.39 12.61 -5.55
C GLU A 15 -7.56 12.23 -4.64
N SER A 16 -8.07 13.17 -3.84
CA SER A 16 -9.17 12.96 -2.88
C SER A 16 -10.45 12.34 -3.45
N ARG A 17 -10.67 12.42 -4.77
CA ARG A 17 -11.82 11.81 -5.47
C ARG A 17 -11.43 10.74 -6.48
N TYR A 18 -10.15 10.37 -6.54
CA TYR A 18 -9.68 9.33 -7.45
C TYR A 18 -10.28 7.98 -7.08
N LEU A 19 -10.32 7.65 -5.79
CA LEU A 19 -10.92 6.41 -5.29
C LEU A 19 -12.45 6.42 -5.33
N ASP A 20 -13.07 7.60 -5.19
CA ASP A 20 -14.52 7.75 -5.40
C ASP A 20 -14.94 7.32 -6.82
N TRP A 21 -14.08 7.55 -7.83
CA TRP A 21 -14.33 7.11 -9.20
C TRP A 21 -14.01 5.61 -9.43
N LEU A 22 -12.96 5.09 -8.80
CA LEU A 22 -12.50 3.69 -8.97
C LEU A 22 -13.30 2.66 -8.16
N ILE A 23 -13.72 3.02 -6.95
CA ILE A 23 -14.36 2.12 -5.99
C ILE A 23 -15.79 2.58 -5.71
N GLY A 24 -15.95 3.87 -5.41
CA GLY A 24 -17.20 4.47 -4.97
C GLY A 24 -16.96 5.41 -3.78
N PRO A 25 -17.94 6.25 -3.41
CA PRO A 25 -17.83 7.16 -2.26
C PRO A 25 -17.49 6.41 -0.96
N TYR A 26 -16.40 6.81 -0.29
CA TYR A 26 -15.85 6.04 0.84
C TYR A 26 -16.85 5.76 1.99
N ARG A 27 -17.73 6.72 2.33
CA ARG A 27 -18.68 6.54 3.45
C ARG A 27 -19.78 5.53 3.13
N GLU A 28 -20.18 5.48 1.88
CA GLU A 28 -21.25 4.64 1.37
C GLU A 28 -20.73 3.24 1.04
N ASP A 29 -19.47 3.15 0.60
CA ASP A 29 -18.86 1.94 0.04
C ASP A 29 -17.69 1.39 0.88
N GLU A 30 -17.58 1.72 2.17
CA GLU A 30 -16.45 1.32 3.04
C GLU A 30 -16.13 -0.19 2.99
N ALA A 31 -17.15 -1.04 2.87
CA ALA A 31 -16.98 -2.48 2.73
C ALA A 31 -16.20 -2.86 1.46
N LEU A 32 -16.44 -2.16 0.34
CA LEU A 32 -15.72 -2.36 -0.92
C LEU A 32 -14.26 -1.92 -0.81
N TYR A 33 -13.98 -0.83 -0.08
CA TYR A 33 -12.60 -0.43 0.19
C TYR A 33 -11.86 -1.56 0.91
N ARG A 34 -12.41 -2.06 2.01
CA ARG A 34 -11.81 -3.16 2.76
C ARG A 34 -11.68 -4.45 1.94
N GLU A 35 -12.66 -4.77 1.12
CA GLU A 35 -12.63 -5.95 0.25
C GLU A 35 -11.51 -5.87 -0.78
N ARG A 36 -11.34 -4.69 -1.38
CA ARG A 36 -10.39 -4.46 -2.47
C ARG A 36 -8.96 -4.23 -1.98
N SER A 37 -8.75 -3.96 -0.69
CA SER A 37 -7.41 -3.74 -0.14
C SER A 37 -6.49 -4.95 -0.21
N PRO A 38 -5.34 -4.85 -0.90
CA PRO A 38 -4.29 -5.85 -0.81
C PRO A 38 -3.83 -6.12 0.63
N LEU A 39 -3.87 -5.09 1.49
CA LEU A 39 -3.50 -5.21 2.90
C LEU A 39 -4.34 -6.24 3.64
N PHE A 40 -5.68 -6.19 3.48
CA PHE A 40 -6.60 -7.13 4.13
C PHE A 40 -6.70 -8.48 3.42
N GLN A 41 -6.16 -8.57 2.20
CA GLN A 41 -6.17 -9.78 1.37
C GLN A 41 -4.80 -10.45 1.28
N ALA A 42 -3.81 -10.02 2.06
CA ALA A 42 -2.46 -10.59 2.08
C ALA A 42 -2.46 -12.11 2.30
N GLU A 43 -3.45 -12.62 3.04
CA GLU A 43 -3.62 -14.05 3.28
C GLU A 43 -4.00 -14.89 2.06
N ARG A 44 -4.41 -14.25 0.96
CA ARG A 44 -4.81 -14.90 -0.29
C ARG A 44 -3.69 -14.94 -1.31
N LEU A 45 -2.55 -14.31 -1.04
CA LEU A 45 -1.38 -14.34 -1.91
C LEU A 45 -0.62 -15.65 -1.68
N PHE A 46 -0.74 -16.60 -2.60
CA PHE A 46 -0.11 -17.93 -2.48
C PHE A 46 1.12 -18.13 -3.38
N LYS A 47 1.35 -17.21 -4.32
CA LYS A 47 2.54 -17.23 -5.18
C LYS A 47 3.66 -16.40 -4.54
N PRO A 48 4.95 -16.71 -4.82
CA PRO A 48 6.06 -15.84 -4.43
C PRO A 48 5.85 -14.40 -4.91
N VAL A 49 6.10 -13.42 -4.05
CA VAL A 49 5.96 -11.98 -4.35
C VAL A 49 7.24 -11.24 -4.00
N ILE A 50 7.55 -10.17 -4.72
CA ILE A 50 8.65 -9.26 -4.42
C ILE A 50 8.13 -7.82 -4.40
N PHE A 51 8.51 -7.07 -3.36
CA PHE A 51 8.13 -5.68 -3.17
C PHE A 51 9.35 -4.77 -3.32
N PHE A 52 9.14 -3.63 -3.98
CA PHE A 52 10.11 -2.54 -4.15
C PHE A 52 9.43 -1.26 -3.64
N HIS A 53 10.05 -0.54 -2.70
CA HIS A 53 9.43 0.63 -2.06
C HIS A 53 10.48 1.72 -1.80
N GLY A 54 10.12 3.00 -1.95
CA GLY A 54 10.99 4.13 -1.59
C GLY A 54 10.77 4.58 -0.14
N ASP A 55 11.82 4.88 0.61
CA ASP A 55 11.74 5.20 2.04
C ASP A 55 11.01 6.52 2.36
N GLU A 56 11.01 7.48 1.44
CA GLU A 56 10.36 8.79 1.57
C GLU A 56 8.99 8.89 0.87
N GLU A 57 8.32 7.77 0.57
CA GLU A 57 7.02 7.79 -0.10
C GLU A 57 5.89 8.30 0.82
N ALA A 58 5.47 9.54 0.61
CA ALA A 58 4.47 10.22 1.44
C ALA A 58 3.03 9.80 1.12
N VAL A 59 2.72 9.35 -0.10
CA VAL A 59 1.35 8.97 -0.50
C VAL A 59 1.02 7.56 -0.04
N VAL A 60 2.00 6.65 -0.09
CA VAL A 60 1.88 5.28 0.43
C VAL A 60 3.08 4.98 1.33
N PRO A 61 2.94 5.19 2.65
CA PRO A 61 4.02 4.97 3.59
C PRO A 61 4.58 3.54 3.52
N PRO A 62 5.91 3.35 3.70
CA PRO A 62 6.54 2.02 3.71
C PRO A 62 5.88 1.02 4.67
N SER A 63 5.34 1.51 5.79
CA SER A 63 4.66 0.70 6.80
C SER A 63 3.51 -0.14 6.26
N GLN A 64 2.83 0.30 5.19
CA GLN A 64 1.76 -0.48 4.56
C GLN A 64 2.32 -1.69 3.81
N THR A 65 3.41 -1.51 3.06
CA THR A 65 4.13 -2.60 2.39
C THR A 65 4.72 -3.57 3.42
N GLU A 66 5.31 -3.04 4.50
CA GLU A 66 5.87 -3.84 5.59
C GLU A 66 4.80 -4.71 6.28
N ALA A 67 3.59 -4.20 6.47
CA ALA A 67 2.49 -4.96 7.05
C ALA A 67 2.11 -6.19 6.20
N ILE A 68 2.09 -6.04 4.87
CA ILE A 68 1.84 -7.14 3.93
C ILE A 68 2.99 -8.15 3.96
N VAL A 69 4.24 -7.67 3.89
CA VAL A 69 5.43 -8.52 3.95
C VAL A 69 5.45 -9.33 5.26
N ALA A 70 5.11 -8.70 6.39
CA ALA A 70 5.02 -9.37 7.68
C ALA A 70 3.93 -10.46 7.69
N ALA A 71 2.75 -10.19 7.11
CA ALA A 71 1.70 -11.20 6.98
C ALA A 71 2.16 -12.40 6.14
N LEU A 72 2.77 -12.16 4.98
CA LEU A 72 3.29 -13.22 4.10
C LEU A 72 4.37 -14.07 4.80
N ARG A 73 5.30 -13.44 5.53
CA ARG A 73 6.33 -14.13 6.31
C ARG A 73 5.73 -15.00 7.41
N ARG A 74 4.74 -14.49 8.16
CA ARG A 74 4.05 -15.28 9.21
C ARG A 74 3.34 -16.49 8.62
N SER A 75 2.79 -16.38 7.42
CA SER A 75 2.11 -17.47 6.72
C SER A 75 3.07 -18.39 5.93
N GLY A 76 4.40 -18.26 6.14
CA GLY A 76 5.42 -19.13 5.54
C GLY A 76 5.58 -18.95 4.03
N ARG A 77 5.14 -17.83 3.46
CA ARG A 77 5.16 -17.59 2.01
C ARG A 77 6.46 -16.93 1.57
N PRO A 78 7.06 -17.36 0.45
CA PRO A 78 8.23 -16.68 -0.10
C PRO A 78 7.91 -15.23 -0.46
N VAL A 79 8.63 -14.30 0.17
CA VAL A 79 8.47 -12.86 -0.10
C VAL A 79 9.83 -12.15 -0.09
N GLY A 80 10.11 -11.38 -1.14
CA GLY A 80 11.23 -10.44 -1.21
C GLY A 80 10.77 -9.02 -0.89
N TYR A 81 11.63 -8.22 -0.25
CA TYR A 81 11.37 -6.81 0.02
C TYR A 81 12.65 -6.00 -0.12
N PHE A 82 12.61 -4.97 -0.95
CA PHE A 82 13.68 -4.01 -1.19
C PHE A 82 13.17 -2.61 -0.88
N LEU A 83 13.83 -1.95 0.08
CA LEU A 83 13.61 -0.55 0.42
C LEU A 83 14.73 0.28 -0.21
N TYR A 84 14.36 1.31 -0.96
CA TYR A 84 15.29 2.21 -1.65
C TYR A 84 15.32 3.53 -0.91
N ALA A 85 16.51 3.91 -0.45
CA ALA A 85 16.75 5.25 0.06
C ALA A 85 16.92 6.24 -1.08
N ILE A 86 16.39 7.46 -0.91
CA ILE A 86 16.74 8.57 -1.79
C ILE A 86 18.20 8.97 -1.51
N GLU A 87 19.09 8.79 -2.50
CA GLU A 87 20.39 9.46 -2.50
C GLU A 87 20.20 10.88 -3.01
N VAL A 88 20.35 11.87 -2.12
CA VAL A 88 20.52 13.26 -2.54
C VAL A 88 21.99 13.42 -2.91
N LEU A 89 22.28 13.58 -4.20
CA LEU A 89 23.58 14.05 -4.65
C LEU A 89 23.79 15.47 -4.09
N GLU A 90 24.60 15.60 -3.04
CA GLU A 90 25.16 16.90 -2.67
C GLU A 90 26.05 17.35 -3.84
N LEU A 91 25.55 18.30 -4.62
CA LEU A 91 26.36 19.04 -5.59
C LEU A 91 27.36 19.89 -4.79
N ALA A 92 28.59 19.39 -4.69
CA ALA A 92 29.76 20.13 -4.23
C ALA A 92 30.20 21.18 -5.27
#